data_AF-A0A2S9YVP0-F1
#
_entry.id   AF-A0A2S9YVP0-F1
#
_cell.length_a   1.000
_cell.length_b   1.000
_cell.length_c   1.000
_cell.angle_alpha   90.00
_cell.angle_beta   90.00
_cell.angle_gamma   90.00
#
_symmetry.space_group_name_H-M   'P 1'
#
loop_
_entity.id
_entity.type
_entity.pdbx_description
1 polymer ?
#
loop_
_entity_poly.entity_id
_entity_poly.type
_entity_poly.pdbx_seq_one_letter_code
_entity_poly.pdbx_strand_id
1 'polypeptide(L)'
;MYKQHILVLSLGFVGGLVASACVASSSNGSHCRSAQGDQTCAERYGDARPFCTTAACDASSEGRYGCVAERPADDCYYPCGGDSDVTVDDSCVLAGDDAGGDGHMSDDDGGMGGDADGGEGAAACMGPDDCSDPAAAFCDLNTGTCVGCGGMSDADQACAGVDPGLPVCLADVCVACTAEKLGSCGGTAPVCDVSSNACVACGDHDQCPDSACNLAVGSCFEPGAVLHVDGDNADCDNADGTEEHAYCTLTDALTDIPDQTRIIVHEHGDSYEESVEITTTVALFAADGERPVLEGVDGGPAITVLADGRLFARGVDLAETGDDGVGLIISDGQAWIEGARVTNNQGGAIRMNGGMLQLENCFVGGGAGADDIIDIESGEVSLIYSTIGAGNNNDSRALVCTAESGVTIRNSIIVALHDEPEIACDSADIVDSVTEADPEMNFDNNSLWFLDASNGDFSLDAATYPDQISGMANWRTGDPRTDIDGNLRPTADGTPDFAGADRLP
;
A
#
# COMPACT_ATOMS: atom_id res chain seq x y z
N MET A 1 64.35 33.16 -4.97
CA MET A 1 63.23 33.35 -5.93
C MET A 1 63.33 32.28 -7.01
N TYR A 2 62.78 31.10 -6.77
CA TYR A 2 62.67 30.03 -7.76
C TYR A 2 61.21 29.96 -8.21
N LYS A 3 60.97 30.18 -9.51
CA LYS A 3 59.66 30.03 -10.14
C LYS A 3 59.45 28.55 -10.46
N GLN A 4 58.48 27.91 -9.81
CA GLN A 4 57.96 26.61 -10.21
C GLN A 4 56.98 26.81 -11.37
N HIS A 5 57.22 26.11 -12.48
CA HIS A 5 56.27 25.94 -13.56
C HIS A 5 55.45 24.69 -13.27
N ILE A 6 54.14 24.86 -13.03
CA ILE A 6 53.17 23.77 -12.97
C ILE A 6 52.77 23.44 -14.41
N LEU A 7 53.09 22.22 -14.81
CA LEU A 7 52.72 21.62 -16.09
C LEU A 7 51.36 20.93 -15.89
N VAL A 8 50.28 21.52 -16.40
CA VAL A 8 48.95 20.91 -16.41
C VAL A 8 48.89 19.93 -17.57
N LEU A 9 48.83 18.63 -17.27
CA LEU A 9 48.63 17.56 -18.24
C LEU A 9 47.14 17.26 -18.31
N SER A 10 46.47 17.80 -19.33
CA SER A 10 45.08 17.50 -19.67
C SER A 10 45.01 16.13 -20.38
N LEU A 11 44.62 15.09 -19.64
CA LEU A 11 44.24 13.79 -20.19
C LEU A 11 42.76 13.86 -20.60
N GLY A 12 42.52 13.93 -21.91
CA GLY A 12 41.19 13.82 -22.50
C GLY A 12 40.71 12.37 -22.47
N PHE A 13 39.72 12.09 -21.63
CA PHE A 13 38.97 10.84 -21.63
C PHE A 13 37.72 11.05 -22.49
N VAL A 14 37.76 10.58 -23.74
CA VAL A 14 36.58 10.50 -24.62
C VAL A 14 35.84 9.23 -24.23
N GLY A 15 34.97 9.34 -23.22
CA GLY A 15 34.00 8.31 -22.87
C GLY A 15 32.73 8.51 -23.70
N GLY A 16 32.43 7.54 -24.56
CA GLY A 16 31.17 7.51 -25.31
C GLY A 16 30.00 7.27 -24.37
N LEU A 17 29.21 8.31 -24.14
CA LEU A 17 27.86 8.23 -23.58
C LEU A 17 26.98 7.48 -24.57
N VAL A 18 26.72 6.21 -24.31
CA VAL A 18 25.54 5.52 -24.85
C VAL A 18 24.39 5.93 -23.96
N ALA A 19 23.71 7.01 -24.33
CA ALA A 19 22.44 7.38 -23.74
C ALA A 19 21.44 6.26 -24.05
N SER A 20 21.26 5.34 -23.11
CA SER A 20 20.08 4.49 -23.09
C SER A 20 18.93 5.40 -22.67
N ALA A 21 18.26 5.99 -23.65
CA ALA A 21 17.02 6.68 -23.41
C ALA A 21 16.02 5.64 -22.88
N CYS A 22 15.76 5.66 -21.58
CA CYS A 22 14.56 5.05 -21.01
C CYS A 22 13.38 5.82 -21.60
N VAL A 23 12.90 5.36 -22.75
CA VAL A 23 11.63 5.84 -23.28
C VAL A 23 10.58 5.26 -22.35
N ALA A 24 10.13 6.05 -21.38
CA ALA A 24 8.88 5.78 -20.68
C ALA A 24 7.81 5.68 -21.76
N SER A 25 7.48 4.46 -22.17
CA SER A 25 6.37 4.23 -23.07
C SER A 25 5.13 4.52 -22.25
N SER A 26 4.62 5.75 -22.35
CA SER A 26 3.28 6.07 -21.86
C SER A 26 2.35 4.97 -22.33
N SER A 27 1.73 4.25 -21.38
CA SER A 27 0.79 3.19 -21.67
C SER A 27 -0.16 3.67 -22.76
N ASN A 28 -0.15 2.99 -23.90
CA ASN A 28 -1.07 3.34 -24.97
C ASN A 28 -2.45 2.87 -24.52
N GLY A 29 -3.25 3.76 -23.95
CA GLY A 29 -4.61 3.43 -23.45
C GLY A 29 -5.56 2.84 -24.49
N SER A 30 -5.19 2.82 -25.78
CA SER A 30 -5.93 2.12 -26.84
C SER A 30 -5.48 0.67 -27.08
N HIS A 31 -4.42 0.22 -26.44
CA HIS A 31 -3.96 -1.17 -26.43
C HIS A 31 -4.93 -2.02 -25.61
N CYS A 32 -5.27 -3.22 -26.07
CA CYS A 32 -6.28 -4.08 -25.43
C CYS A 32 -5.95 -4.36 -23.95
N ARG A 33 -4.66 -4.50 -23.62
CA ARG A 33 -4.15 -4.71 -22.26
C ARG A 33 -4.57 -3.60 -21.28
N SER A 34 -4.58 -2.34 -21.72
CA SER A 34 -4.95 -1.19 -20.88
C SER A 34 -6.39 -0.73 -21.13
N ALA A 35 -7.12 -1.45 -22.00
CA ALA A 35 -8.54 -1.25 -22.30
C ALA A 35 -9.36 -2.42 -21.71
N GLN A 36 -10.38 -2.91 -22.43
CA GLN A 36 -11.26 -4.01 -22.00
C GLN A 36 -10.82 -5.38 -22.57
N GLY A 37 -9.52 -5.65 -22.58
CA GLY A 37 -8.96 -6.95 -22.98
C GLY A 37 -9.52 -7.53 -24.28
N ASP A 38 -10.07 -8.74 -24.21
CA ASP A 38 -10.62 -9.48 -25.35
C ASP A 38 -11.84 -8.78 -25.98
N GLN A 39 -12.65 -8.08 -25.20
CA GLN A 39 -13.77 -7.31 -25.74
C GLN A 39 -13.29 -6.24 -26.71
N THR A 40 -12.19 -5.55 -26.37
CA THR A 40 -11.58 -4.55 -27.26
C THR A 40 -11.11 -5.17 -28.57
N CYS A 41 -10.61 -6.41 -28.52
CA CYS A 41 -10.13 -7.15 -29.68
C CYS A 41 -11.29 -7.66 -30.56
N ALA A 42 -12.34 -8.21 -29.95
CA ALA A 42 -13.56 -8.65 -30.62
C ALA A 42 -14.27 -7.47 -31.32
N GLU A 43 -14.40 -6.31 -30.68
CA GLU A 43 -15.02 -5.13 -31.28
C GLU A 43 -14.25 -4.60 -32.50
N ARG A 44 -12.92 -4.69 -32.48
CA ARG A 44 -12.05 -4.14 -33.55
C ARG A 44 -11.83 -5.10 -34.71
N TYR A 45 -11.70 -6.39 -34.41
CA TYR A 45 -11.23 -7.39 -35.37
C TYR A 45 -12.19 -8.58 -35.53
N GLY A 46 -13.25 -8.66 -34.72
CA GLY A 46 -14.15 -9.81 -34.68
C GLY A 46 -13.38 -11.11 -34.39
N ASP A 47 -13.86 -12.20 -34.97
CA ASP A 47 -13.27 -13.54 -34.78
C ASP A 47 -11.87 -13.70 -35.39
N ALA A 48 -11.39 -12.72 -36.16
CA ALA A 48 -10.08 -12.82 -36.79
C ALA A 48 -8.94 -12.68 -35.76
N ARG A 49 -9.17 -11.93 -34.67
CA ARG A 49 -8.19 -11.65 -33.61
C ARG A 49 -8.89 -11.37 -32.27
N PRO A 50 -9.52 -12.36 -31.63
CA PRO A 50 -10.35 -12.11 -30.46
C PRO A 50 -9.56 -11.99 -29.15
N PHE A 51 -8.27 -12.37 -29.13
CA PHE A 51 -7.50 -12.48 -27.88
C PHE A 51 -6.53 -11.33 -27.68
N CYS A 52 -6.40 -10.86 -26.44
CA CYS A 52 -5.49 -9.79 -26.05
C CYS A 52 -4.16 -10.32 -25.48
N THR A 53 -3.04 -9.77 -25.95
CA THR A 53 -1.68 -10.06 -25.49
C THR A 53 -0.76 -8.84 -25.58
N THR A 54 0.53 -9.01 -25.27
CA THR A 54 1.58 -7.98 -25.47
C THR A 54 2.55 -8.37 -26.57
N ALA A 55 3.26 -7.37 -27.12
CA ALA A 55 4.29 -7.59 -28.14
C ALA A 55 5.46 -8.45 -27.64
N ALA A 56 5.71 -8.47 -26.33
CA ALA A 56 6.74 -9.32 -25.72
C ALA A 56 6.38 -10.82 -25.82
N CYS A 57 5.10 -11.14 -25.74
CA CYS A 57 4.57 -12.50 -25.81
C CYS A 57 4.31 -12.94 -27.26
N ASP A 58 3.74 -12.07 -28.09
CA ASP A 58 3.56 -12.32 -29.52
C ASP A 58 3.78 -11.02 -30.32
N ALA A 59 4.87 -10.99 -31.09
CA ALA A 59 5.21 -9.89 -31.99
C ALA A 59 4.13 -9.65 -33.09
N SER A 60 3.27 -10.63 -33.38
CA SER A 60 2.15 -10.48 -34.31
C SER A 60 1.03 -9.54 -33.82
N SER A 61 1.07 -9.19 -32.53
CA SER A 61 0.19 -8.21 -31.89
C SER A 61 0.60 -6.75 -32.15
N GLU A 62 1.85 -6.50 -32.57
CA GLU A 62 2.35 -5.16 -32.88
C GLU A 62 1.57 -4.52 -34.04
N GLY A 63 1.16 -3.27 -33.83
CA GLY A 63 0.32 -2.54 -34.79
C GLY A 63 -1.14 -3.05 -34.87
N ARG A 64 -1.53 -3.97 -33.97
CA ARG A 64 -2.89 -4.51 -33.85
C ARG A 64 -3.48 -4.29 -32.46
N TYR A 65 -3.00 -3.26 -31.76
CA TYR A 65 -3.45 -2.91 -30.40
C TYR A 65 -3.38 -4.08 -29.40
N GLY A 66 -2.44 -5.02 -29.58
CA GLY A 66 -2.30 -6.20 -28.70
C GLY A 66 -3.14 -7.41 -29.11
N CYS A 67 -3.93 -7.34 -30.19
CA CYS A 67 -4.87 -8.40 -30.55
C CYS A 67 -4.27 -9.48 -31.46
N VAL A 68 -4.48 -10.75 -31.10
CA VAL A 68 -3.96 -11.95 -31.80
C VAL A 68 -5.08 -12.97 -32.09
N ALA A 69 -4.82 -13.85 -33.06
CA ALA A 69 -5.80 -14.81 -33.58
C ALA A 69 -5.93 -16.08 -32.72
N GLU A 70 -4.83 -16.50 -32.10
CA GLU A 70 -4.76 -17.68 -31.24
C GLU A 70 -4.60 -17.24 -29.79
N ARG A 71 -5.20 -18.00 -28.86
CA ARG A 71 -5.12 -17.70 -27.43
C ARG A 71 -3.65 -17.79 -26.98
N PRO A 72 -3.07 -16.74 -26.37
CA PRO A 72 -1.73 -16.80 -25.79
C PRO A 72 -1.63 -17.79 -24.63
N ALA A 73 -0.42 -18.00 -24.11
CA ALA A 73 -0.22 -18.63 -22.81
C ALA A 73 -0.84 -17.78 -21.69
N ASP A 74 -1.19 -18.41 -20.56
CA ASP A 74 -1.91 -17.76 -19.47
C ASP A 74 -1.16 -16.55 -18.88
N ASP A 75 0.17 -16.63 -18.75
CA ASP A 75 1.04 -15.52 -18.31
C ASP A 75 1.15 -14.36 -19.33
N CYS A 76 0.48 -14.49 -20.48
CA CYS A 76 0.53 -13.58 -21.61
C CYS A 76 -0.87 -13.21 -22.13
N TYR A 77 -1.93 -13.64 -21.45
CA TYR A 77 -3.31 -13.51 -21.89
C TYR A 77 -4.07 -12.56 -20.97
N TYR A 78 -4.57 -11.45 -21.52
CA TYR A 78 -5.18 -10.34 -20.76
C TYR A 78 -6.67 -10.20 -21.10
N PRO A 79 -7.53 -11.14 -20.68
CA PRO A 79 -8.92 -11.21 -21.11
C PRO A 79 -9.74 -10.00 -20.64
N CYS A 80 -9.45 -9.48 -19.44
CA CYS A 80 -10.13 -8.30 -18.86
C CYS A 80 -9.48 -6.95 -19.22
N GLY A 81 -8.22 -6.96 -19.63
CA GLY A 81 -7.42 -5.73 -19.72
C GLY A 81 -6.93 -5.27 -18.33
N GLY A 82 -6.91 -3.96 -18.08
CA GLY A 82 -6.46 -3.40 -16.79
C GLY A 82 -5.02 -3.77 -16.37
N ASP A 83 -4.16 -4.05 -17.34
CA ASP A 83 -2.78 -4.51 -17.13
C ASP A 83 -2.60 -5.83 -16.34
N SER A 84 -3.68 -6.57 -16.08
CA SER A 84 -3.71 -7.85 -15.36
C SER A 84 -3.97 -9.03 -16.31
N ASP A 85 -3.07 -10.03 -16.30
CA ASP A 85 -3.27 -11.27 -17.07
C ASP A 85 -4.21 -12.25 -16.35
N VAL A 86 -4.58 -13.34 -17.03
CA VAL A 86 -5.52 -14.34 -16.50
C VAL A 86 -5.01 -15.05 -15.25
N THR A 87 -3.70 -15.02 -14.96
CA THR A 87 -3.18 -15.58 -13.71
C THR A 87 -3.46 -14.68 -12.50
N VAL A 88 -3.82 -13.41 -12.76
CA VAL A 88 -4.17 -12.40 -11.77
C VAL A 88 -5.69 -12.14 -11.73
N ASP A 89 -6.35 -12.07 -12.90
CA ASP A 89 -7.80 -11.87 -13.04
C ASP A 89 -8.38 -12.72 -14.18
N ASP A 90 -9.09 -13.80 -13.83
CA ASP A 90 -9.74 -14.71 -14.75
C ASP A 90 -11.24 -14.44 -14.94
N SER A 91 -11.78 -13.37 -14.35
CA SER A 91 -13.22 -13.09 -14.32
C SER A 91 -13.85 -12.91 -15.71
N CYS A 92 -13.05 -12.49 -16.71
CA CYS A 92 -13.49 -12.31 -18.10
C CYS A 92 -13.22 -13.53 -18.98
N VAL A 93 -12.55 -14.57 -18.47
CA VAL A 93 -12.52 -15.86 -19.14
C VAL A 93 -13.86 -16.51 -18.88
N LEU A 94 -14.80 -16.30 -19.80
CA LEU A 94 -16.03 -17.07 -19.80
C LEU A 94 -15.64 -18.55 -19.89
N ALA A 95 -15.71 -19.24 -18.74
CA ALA A 95 -15.66 -20.69 -18.67
C ALA A 95 -16.67 -21.19 -19.69
N GLY A 96 -16.17 -21.79 -20.78
CA GLY A 96 -16.95 -22.01 -22.00
C GLY A 96 -18.35 -22.51 -21.68
N ASP A 97 -19.33 -21.65 -21.94
CA ASP A 97 -20.74 -22.01 -21.89
C ASP A 97 -20.94 -23.22 -22.82
N ASP A 98 -21.29 -24.35 -22.21
CA ASP A 98 -22.00 -25.48 -22.81
C ASP A 98 -23.40 -25.02 -23.29
N ALA A 99 -23.47 -23.95 -24.08
CA ALA A 99 -24.67 -23.47 -24.73
C ALA A 99 -24.99 -24.37 -25.92
N GLY A 100 -25.63 -25.50 -25.59
CA GLY A 100 -26.36 -26.34 -26.53
C GLY A 100 -27.40 -25.51 -27.29
N GLY A 101 -27.03 -25.10 -28.49
CA GLY A 101 -27.91 -24.50 -29.50
C GLY A 101 -28.36 -25.54 -30.52
N ASP A 102 -29.61 -25.91 -30.39
CA ASP A 102 -30.45 -26.79 -31.16
C ASP A 102 -30.70 -26.31 -32.62
N GLY A 103 -30.30 -27.16 -33.58
CA GLY A 103 -30.40 -26.94 -35.03
C GLY A 103 -30.91 -28.17 -35.81
N HIS A 104 -32.19 -28.47 -35.62
CA HIS A 104 -33.16 -29.14 -36.49
C HIS A 104 -32.77 -29.83 -37.82
N MET A 105 -33.15 -31.12 -37.89
CA MET A 105 -33.69 -31.92 -39.02
C MET A 105 -32.87 -32.22 -40.28
N SER A 106 -32.50 -33.50 -40.42
CA SER A 106 -32.85 -34.27 -41.62
C SER A 106 -33.11 -35.73 -41.24
N ASP A 107 -34.28 -36.21 -41.67
CA ASP A 107 -34.77 -37.57 -41.53
C ASP A 107 -33.79 -38.58 -42.15
N ASP A 108 -33.43 -39.63 -41.41
CA ASP A 108 -33.20 -40.92 -42.06
C ASP A 108 -33.52 -42.09 -41.12
N ASP A 109 -34.32 -42.99 -41.66
CA ASP A 109 -34.95 -44.12 -41.01
C ASP A 109 -33.95 -45.26 -40.73
N GLY A 110 -34.14 -45.94 -39.60
CA GLY A 110 -33.92 -47.39 -39.58
C GLY A 110 -33.21 -47.98 -38.36
N GLY A 111 -34.01 -48.40 -37.39
CA GLY A 111 -33.99 -49.82 -37.03
C GLY A 111 -33.39 -50.23 -35.69
N MET A 112 -34.25 -50.90 -34.92
CA MET A 112 -33.97 -51.91 -33.89
C MET A 112 -33.42 -51.33 -32.57
N GLY A 113 -34.22 -51.20 -31.52
CA GLY A 113 -34.94 -52.30 -30.89
C GLY A 113 -34.03 -52.90 -29.82
N GLY A 114 -34.04 -52.29 -28.63
CA GLY A 114 -33.19 -52.69 -27.51
C GLY A 114 -33.52 -51.90 -26.27
N ASP A 115 -34.68 -52.20 -25.67
CA ASP A 115 -35.02 -51.81 -24.31
C ASP A 115 -33.95 -52.33 -23.33
N ALA A 116 -33.23 -51.41 -22.70
CA ALA A 116 -32.48 -51.69 -21.48
C ALA A 116 -32.48 -50.42 -20.63
N ASP A 117 -33.61 -50.19 -19.96
CA ASP A 117 -33.68 -49.42 -18.71
C ASP A 117 -32.86 -50.17 -17.64
N GLY A 118 -31.54 -50.15 -17.78
CA GLY A 118 -30.60 -50.51 -16.74
C GLY A 118 -30.26 -49.24 -15.99
N GLY A 119 -31.01 -48.93 -14.93
CA GLY A 119 -30.62 -47.88 -14.00
C GLY A 119 -29.24 -48.19 -13.45
N GLU A 120 -28.22 -47.59 -14.05
CA GLU A 120 -26.87 -47.55 -13.52
C GLU A 120 -26.97 -46.77 -12.20
N GLY A 121 -27.15 -47.51 -11.11
CA GLY A 121 -26.96 -46.94 -9.79
C GLY A 121 -25.56 -46.34 -9.79
N ALA A 122 -25.48 -45.03 -9.50
CA ALA A 122 -24.23 -44.28 -9.47
C ALA A 122 -23.14 -45.17 -8.88
N ALA A 123 -22.10 -45.44 -9.68
CA ALA A 123 -21.02 -46.30 -9.25
C ALA A 123 -20.50 -45.76 -7.91
N ALA A 124 -20.40 -46.64 -6.91
CA ALA A 124 -19.87 -46.26 -5.62
C ALA A 124 -18.49 -45.63 -5.81
N CYS A 125 -18.25 -44.46 -5.24
CA CYS A 125 -16.94 -43.85 -5.25
C CYS A 125 -15.95 -44.79 -4.53
N MET A 126 -14.72 -44.86 -5.03
CA MET A 126 -13.61 -45.62 -4.47
C MET A 126 -12.48 -44.72 -3.95
N GLY A 127 -12.53 -43.42 -4.29
CA GLY A 127 -11.64 -42.39 -3.76
C GLY A 127 -12.15 -40.98 -4.09
N PRO A 128 -11.46 -39.93 -3.60
CA PRO A 128 -11.83 -38.54 -3.88
C PRO A 128 -11.78 -38.19 -5.37
N ASP A 129 -10.90 -38.84 -6.16
CA ASP A 129 -10.82 -38.66 -7.61
C ASP A 129 -12.11 -39.05 -8.37
N ASP A 130 -12.99 -39.86 -7.74
CA ASP A 130 -14.29 -40.25 -8.31
C ASP A 130 -15.40 -39.21 -8.05
N CYS A 131 -15.11 -38.17 -7.25
CA CYS A 131 -16.06 -37.18 -6.80
C CYS A 131 -15.77 -35.81 -7.43
N SER A 132 -16.36 -35.54 -8.61
CA SER A 132 -16.10 -34.31 -9.37
C SER A 132 -16.94 -33.09 -8.93
N ASP A 133 -17.90 -33.26 -8.02
CA ASP A 133 -18.70 -32.17 -7.48
C ASP A 133 -17.91 -31.47 -6.36
N PRO A 134 -17.59 -30.17 -6.47
CA PRO A 134 -16.89 -29.42 -5.42
C PRO A 134 -17.62 -29.43 -4.06
N ALA A 135 -18.95 -29.50 -4.06
CA ALA A 135 -19.75 -29.57 -2.83
C ALA A 135 -19.79 -30.99 -2.23
N ALA A 136 -19.28 -31.99 -2.96
CA ALA A 136 -19.22 -33.37 -2.53
C ALA A 136 -17.87 -34.03 -2.90
N ALA A 137 -16.76 -33.30 -2.73
CA ALA A 137 -15.44 -33.71 -3.23
C ALA A 137 -14.83 -34.94 -2.52
N PHE A 138 -15.47 -35.45 -1.47
CA PHE A 138 -14.93 -36.53 -0.65
C PHE A 138 -15.70 -37.82 -0.83
N CYS A 139 -14.99 -38.94 -0.94
CA CYS A 139 -15.62 -40.26 -0.96
C CYS A 139 -15.71 -40.86 0.45
N ASP A 140 -16.92 -41.04 0.98
CA ASP A 140 -17.11 -41.85 2.18
C ASP A 140 -17.02 -43.34 1.82
N LEU A 141 -15.85 -43.93 2.10
CA LEU A 141 -15.55 -45.33 1.79
C LEU A 141 -16.47 -46.34 2.48
N ASN A 142 -17.24 -45.95 3.51
CA ASN A 142 -18.19 -46.85 4.16
C ASN A 142 -19.49 -46.99 3.37
N THR A 143 -19.91 -45.91 2.72
CA THR A 143 -21.18 -45.82 1.98
C THR A 143 -20.97 -45.90 0.47
N GLY A 144 -19.77 -45.57 0.00
CA GLY A 144 -19.46 -45.43 -1.42
C GLY A 144 -20.12 -44.19 -2.04
N THR A 145 -20.48 -43.20 -1.24
CA THR A 145 -21.12 -41.96 -1.73
C THR A 145 -20.18 -40.77 -1.61
N CYS A 146 -20.21 -39.91 -2.62
CA CYS A 146 -19.57 -38.60 -2.55
C CYS A 146 -20.31 -37.71 -1.55
N VAL A 147 -19.57 -37.10 -0.63
CA VAL A 147 -20.04 -36.25 0.47
C VAL A 147 -19.18 -34.99 0.54
N GLY A 148 -19.72 -33.92 1.11
CA GLY A 148 -18.94 -32.74 1.42
C GLY A 148 -18.03 -32.97 2.62
N CYS A 149 -17.20 -31.96 2.94
CA CYS A 149 -16.20 -32.09 4.00
C CYS A 149 -16.82 -32.37 5.39
N GLY A 150 -18.06 -31.92 5.66
CA GLY A 150 -18.75 -32.18 6.93
C GLY A 150 -19.18 -33.64 7.11
N GLY A 151 -19.16 -34.45 6.04
CA GLY A 151 -19.34 -35.90 6.10
C GLY A 151 -18.09 -36.67 6.58
N MET A 152 -16.94 -36.00 6.67
CA MET A 152 -15.66 -36.61 7.06
C MET A 152 -15.49 -36.60 8.59
N SER A 153 -14.72 -37.57 9.12
CA SER A 153 -14.46 -37.67 10.57
C SER A 153 -13.61 -36.52 11.12
N ASP A 154 -12.78 -35.91 10.26
CA ASP A 154 -12.02 -34.70 10.52
C ASP A 154 -12.16 -33.82 9.28
N ALA A 155 -13.16 -32.93 9.33
CA ALA A 155 -13.60 -32.16 8.16
C ALA A 155 -12.53 -31.19 7.66
N ASP A 156 -11.81 -30.54 8.57
CA ASP A 156 -10.73 -29.62 8.22
C ASP A 156 -9.49 -30.36 7.72
N GLN A 157 -9.11 -31.47 8.38
CA GLN A 157 -7.99 -32.27 7.89
C GLN A 157 -8.28 -32.85 6.50
N ALA A 158 -9.53 -33.22 6.23
CA ALA A 158 -9.93 -33.67 4.90
C ALA A 158 -9.75 -32.54 3.87
N CYS A 159 -10.25 -31.33 4.16
CA CYS A 159 -10.05 -30.15 3.31
C CYS A 159 -8.58 -29.82 3.08
N ALA A 160 -7.77 -29.72 4.14
CA ALA A 160 -6.33 -29.44 4.05
C ALA A 160 -5.54 -30.52 3.27
N GLY A 161 -6.04 -31.77 3.26
CA GLY A 161 -5.46 -32.87 2.49
C GLY A 161 -5.77 -32.80 0.99
N VAL A 162 -6.91 -32.20 0.61
CA VAL A 162 -7.30 -31.97 -0.79
C VAL A 162 -6.62 -30.71 -1.33
N ASP A 163 -6.72 -29.61 -0.58
CA ASP A 163 -6.12 -28.34 -0.93
C ASP A 163 -5.56 -27.64 0.32
N PRO A 164 -4.23 -27.51 0.44
CA PRO A 164 -3.60 -26.77 1.53
C PRO A 164 -4.00 -25.29 1.62
N GLY A 165 -4.48 -24.68 0.52
CA GLY A 165 -4.99 -23.31 0.47
C GLY A 165 -6.44 -23.17 0.94
N LEU A 166 -7.19 -24.27 1.06
CA LEU A 166 -8.58 -24.32 1.54
C LEU A 166 -8.74 -25.27 2.72
N PRO A 167 -8.01 -25.09 3.84
CA PRO A 167 -7.93 -26.09 4.90
C PRO A 167 -9.17 -26.18 5.79
N VAL A 168 -10.15 -25.30 5.65
CA VAL A 168 -11.28 -25.19 6.58
C VAL A 168 -12.57 -25.70 5.95
N CYS A 169 -13.28 -26.59 6.65
CA CYS A 169 -14.61 -27.00 6.22
C CYS A 169 -15.69 -26.05 6.75
N LEU A 170 -16.46 -25.42 5.86
CA LEU A 170 -17.62 -24.61 6.17
C LEU A 170 -18.83 -25.05 5.33
N ALA A 171 -19.90 -25.47 5.99
CA ALA A 171 -21.15 -25.86 5.35
C ALA A 171 -20.94 -26.86 4.18
N ASP A 172 -20.17 -27.92 4.45
CA ASP A 172 -19.82 -28.99 3.51
C ASP A 172 -18.88 -28.58 2.34
N VAL A 173 -18.39 -27.34 2.31
CA VAL A 173 -17.43 -26.83 1.33
C VAL A 173 -16.10 -26.48 2.00
N CYS A 174 -14.98 -26.73 1.30
CA CYS A 174 -13.66 -26.30 1.76
C CYS A 174 -13.41 -24.83 1.41
N VAL A 175 -13.04 -24.02 2.40
CA VAL A 175 -12.73 -22.60 2.31
C VAL A 175 -11.36 -22.31 2.94
N ALA A 176 -10.79 -21.14 2.63
CA ALA A 176 -9.47 -20.77 3.14
C ALA A 176 -9.48 -20.53 4.65
N CYS A 177 -10.54 -19.89 5.14
CA CYS A 177 -10.66 -19.50 6.54
C CYS A 177 -12.12 -19.27 6.93
N THR A 178 -12.36 -19.07 8.23
CA THR A 178 -13.67 -18.72 8.80
C THR A 178 -13.48 -17.81 10.01
N ALA A 179 -14.56 -17.19 10.51
CA ALA A 179 -14.53 -16.38 11.73
C ALA A 179 -14.03 -17.17 12.95
N GLU A 180 -14.26 -18.48 12.99
CA GLU A 180 -13.80 -19.38 14.06
C GLU A 180 -12.36 -19.86 13.86
N LYS A 181 -11.78 -19.69 12.65
CA LYS A 181 -10.44 -20.15 12.27
C LYS A 181 -9.64 -19.07 11.54
N LEU A 182 -9.46 -17.93 12.20
CA LEU A 182 -8.71 -16.80 11.64
C LEU A 182 -7.24 -17.14 11.38
N GLY A 183 -6.64 -18.00 12.21
CA GLY A 183 -5.25 -18.46 12.06
C GLY A 183 -5.00 -19.48 10.95
N SER A 184 -6.00 -19.77 10.11
CA SER A 184 -5.81 -20.61 8.91
C SER A 184 -5.09 -19.88 7.77
N CYS A 185 -5.12 -18.55 7.79
CA CYS A 185 -4.42 -17.69 6.84
C CYS A 185 -2.95 -17.49 7.25
N GLY A 186 -2.07 -17.25 6.27
CA GLY A 186 -0.63 -17.07 6.49
C GLY A 186 0.12 -16.60 5.25
N GLY A 187 1.44 -16.45 5.37
CA GLY A 187 2.28 -15.97 4.26
C GLY A 187 1.90 -14.55 3.82
N THR A 188 1.70 -14.36 2.51
CA THR A 188 1.33 -13.05 1.91
C THR A 188 -0.17 -12.74 2.00
N ALA A 189 -0.97 -13.64 2.57
CA ALA A 189 -2.40 -13.43 2.78
C ALA A 189 -2.78 -13.85 4.21
N PRO A 190 -2.33 -13.10 5.24
CA PRO A 190 -2.51 -13.49 6.63
C PRO A 190 -3.90 -13.19 7.19
N VAL A 191 -4.73 -12.40 6.49
CA VAL A 191 -6.02 -11.94 7.00
C VAL A 191 -7.14 -12.80 6.44
N CYS A 192 -8.05 -13.25 7.31
CA CYS A 192 -9.28 -13.89 6.87
C CYS A 192 -10.36 -12.83 6.56
N ASP A 193 -10.71 -12.67 5.29
CA ASP A 193 -11.94 -11.96 4.92
C ASP A 193 -13.13 -12.89 5.15
N VAL A 194 -13.76 -12.74 6.32
CA VAL A 194 -14.91 -13.56 6.74
C VAL A 194 -16.14 -13.42 5.85
N SER A 195 -16.21 -12.38 5.01
CA SER A 195 -17.34 -12.19 4.09
C SER A 195 -17.22 -13.08 2.85
N SER A 196 -16.00 -13.27 2.35
CA SER A 196 -15.67 -14.12 1.21
C SER A 196 -15.15 -15.50 1.62
N ASN A 197 -14.77 -15.70 2.89
CA ASN A 197 -14.03 -16.86 3.41
C ASN A 197 -12.69 -17.10 2.69
N ALA A 198 -12.09 -16.01 2.18
CA ALA A 198 -10.80 -16.02 1.51
C ALA A 198 -9.71 -15.41 2.41
N CYS A 199 -8.49 -15.90 2.23
CA CYS A 199 -7.32 -15.24 2.81
C CYS A 199 -6.90 -14.08 1.91
N VAL A 200 -6.72 -12.90 2.49
CA VAL A 200 -6.32 -11.66 1.81
C VAL A 200 -5.06 -11.08 2.46
N ALA A 201 -4.35 -10.25 1.70
CA ALA A 201 -3.26 -9.43 2.21
C ALA A 201 -3.74 -8.56 3.39
N CYS A 202 -2.87 -8.34 4.37
CA CYS A 202 -3.10 -7.28 5.35
C CYS A 202 -2.96 -5.92 4.66
N GLY A 203 -3.85 -5.00 4.98
CA GLY A 203 -3.81 -3.60 4.58
C GLY A 203 -3.74 -2.64 5.76
N ASP A 204 -3.79 -3.15 6.99
CA ASP A 204 -3.67 -2.38 8.23
C ASP A 204 -2.86 -3.18 9.25
N HIS A 205 -2.02 -2.50 10.04
CA HIS A 205 -1.24 -3.14 11.10
C HIS A 205 -2.11 -3.80 12.18
N ASP A 206 -3.34 -3.33 12.43
CA ASP A 206 -4.27 -3.93 13.40
C ASP A 206 -4.72 -5.35 13.00
N GLN A 207 -4.58 -5.70 11.72
CA GLN A 207 -4.85 -7.05 11.21
C GLN A 207 -3.72 -8.04 11.55
N CYS A 208 -2.60 -7.56 12.11
CA CYS A 208 -1.45 -8.32 12.56
C CYS A 208 -1.19 -8.08 14.06
N PRO A 209 -2.07 -8.53 14.96
CA PRO A 209 -2.05 -8.13 16.38
C PRO A 209 -0.77 -8.52 17.12
N ASP A 210 -0.12 -9.61 16.71
CA ASP A 210 1.13 -10.07 17.32
C ASP A 210 2.37 -9.40 16.69
N SER A 211 2.21 -8.55 15.66
CA SER A 211 3.32 -7.89 14.98
C SER A 211 2.85 -6.58 14.30
N ALA A 212 3.15 -6.39 13.01
CA ALA A 212 2.72 -5.29 12.18
C ALA A 212 2.45 -5.82 10.77
N CYS A 213 1.63 -5.12 9.98
CA CYS A 213 1.48 -5.41 8.56
C CYS A 213 2.65 -4.83 7.75
N ASN A 214 3.23 -5.60 6.84
CA ASN A 214 4.13 -5.11 5.81
C ASN A 214 3.30 -4.61 4.64
N LEU A 215 2.90 -3.32 4.70
CA LEU A 215 1.99 -2.69 3.74
C LEU A 215 2.53 -2.74 2.29
N ALA A 216 3.83 -2.97 2.10
CA ALA A 216 4.43 -3.13 0.78
C ALA A 216 4.04 -4.45 0.08
N VAL A 217 3.80 -5.52 0.84
CA VAL A 217 3.59 -6.88 0.31
C VAL A 217 2.34 -7.57 0.86
N GLY A 218 1.70 -7.00 1.88
CA GLY A 218 0.48 -7.53 2.49
C GLY A 218 0.66 -8.71 3.44
N SER A 219 1.88 -8.94 3.95
CA SER A 219 2.16 -10.00 4.95
C SER A 219 2.33 -9.42 6.35
N CYS A 220 2.02 -10.19 7.39
CA CYS A 220 2.40 -9.80 8.75
C CYS A 220 3.89 -10.02 8.99
N PHE A 221 4.51 -9.17 9.80
CA PHE A 221 5.85 -9.37 10.33
C PHE A 221 5.90 -10.61 11.23
N GLU A 222 7.09 -11.16 11.47
CA GLU A 222 7.27 -12.30 12.37
C GLU A 222 6.91 -11.92 13.82
N PRO A 223 5.96 -12.62 14.47
CA PRO A 223 5.48 -12.29 15.83
C PRO A 223 6.55 -12.23 16.93
N GLY A 224 7.70 -12.88 16.72
CA GLY A 224 8.80 -12.92 17.69
C GLY A 224 9.84 -11.81 17.52
N ALA A 225 9.74 -11.00 16.47
CA ALA A 225 10.68 -9.92 16.17
C ALA A 225 10.15 -8.59 16.70
N VAL A 226 9.92 -8.50 18.01
CA VAL A 226 9.50 -7.27 18.69
C VAL A 226 10.61 -6.80 19.62
N LEU A 227 11.05 -5.56 19.44
CA LEU A 227 12.01 -4.87 20.31
C LEU A 227 11.34 -3.66 20.96
N HIS A 228 11.81 -3.27 22.14
CA HIS A 228 11.40 -2.06 22.83
C HIS A 228 12.55 -1.06 22.91
N VAL A 229 12.22 0.22 22.73
CA VAL A 229 13.10 1.36 22.97
C VAL A 229 12.45 2.25 24.02
N ASP A 230 13.16 2.49 25.14
CA ASP A 230 12.74 3.34 26.24
C ASP A 230 13.97 4.08 26.80
N GLY A 231 14.08 5.37 26.46
CA GLY A 231 15.18 6.24 26.91
C GLY A 231 15.18 6.51 28.42
N ASP A 232 14.08 6.25 29.11
CA ASP A 232 13.98 6.36 30.58
C ASP A 232 14.45 5.08 31.29
N ASN A 233 14.78 4.02 30.54
CA ASN A 233 15.31 2.78 31.12
C ASN A 233 16.64 3.04 31.86
N ALA A 234 16.68 2.65 33.14
CA ALA A 234 17.84 2.85 34.00
C ALA A 234 19.00 1.88 33.72
N ASP A 235 18.80 0.81 32.96
CA ASP A 235 19.80 -0.25 32.73
C ASP A 235 20.17 -0.45 31.24
N CYS A 236 20.54 0.65 30.57
CA CYS A 236 20.95 0.63 29.16
C CYS A 236 22.08 -0.37 28.85
N ASP A 237 23.01 -0.58 29.78
CA ASP A 237 24.19 -1.44 29.59
C ASP A 237 23.81 -2.93 29.44
N ASN A 238 22.62 -3.34 29.91
CA ASN A 238 22.11 -4.70 29.84
C ASN A 238 20.84 -4.81 28.99
N ALA A 239 20.56 -3.82 28.13
CA ALA A 239 19.42 -3.86 27.22
C ALA A 239 19.51 -5.09 26.30
N ASP A 240 18.39 -5.81 26.16
CA ASP A 240 18.22 -6.93 25.24
C ASP A 240 17.01 -6.76 24.30
N GLY A 241 16.37 -5.59 24.36
CA GLY A 241 15.21 -5.24 23.55
C GLY A 241 13.90 -5.80 24.07
N THR A 242 13.88 -6.55 25.17
CA THR A 242 12.63 -6.92 25.84
C THR A 242 12.01 -5.68 26.51
N GLU A 243 10.71 -5.73 26.81
CA GLU A 243 10.02 -4.64 27.54
C GLU A 243 10.68 -4.35 28.91
N GLU A 244 11.18 -5.38 29.61
CA GLU A 244 11.85 -5.21 30.92
C GLU A 244 13.27 -4.63 30.79
N HIS A 245 13.95 -4.87 29.67
CA HIS A 245 15.31 -4.40 29.38
C HIS A 245 15.38 -3.78 27.98
N ALA A 246 14.56 -2.74 27.77
CA ALA A 246 14.46 -2.03 26.50
C ALA A 246 15.78 -1.34 26.14
N TYR A 247 16.04 -1.16 24.85
CA TYR A 247 17.16 -0.32 24.39
C TYR A 247 16.91 1.14 24.78
N CYS A 248 17.96 1.89 25.09
CA CYS A 248 17.82 3.30 25.45
C CYS A 248 17.82 4.23 24.23
N THR A 249 18.26 3.75 23.08
CA THR A 249 18.27 4.50 21.81
C THR A 249 17.72 3.65 20.68
N LEU A 250 17.16 4.30 19.67
CA LEU A 250 16.72 3.61 18.46
C LEU A 250 17.92 3.06 17.68
N THR A 251 19.05 3.77 17.68
CA THR A 251 20.31 3.33 17.07
C THR A 251 20.81 1.98 17.61
N ASP A 252 20.74 1.77 18.94
CA ASP A 252 21.11 0.49 19.55
C ASP A 252 20.15 -0.62 19.11
N ALA A 253 18.83 -0.35 19.14
CA ALA A 253 17.83 -1.31 18.69
C ALA A 253 18.02 -1.71 17.22
N LEU A 254 18.28 -0.74 16.34
CA LEU A 254 18.53 -0.94 14.91
C LEU A 254 19.78 -1.76 14.61
N THR A 255 20.74 -1.82 15.54
CA THR A 255 21.94 -2.67 15.39
C THR A 255 21.62 -4.14 15.61
N ASP A 256 20.60 -4.44 16.43
CA ASP A 256 20.23 -5.78 16.86
C ASP A 256 18.94 -6.31 16.21
N ILE A 257 18.37 -5.59 15.22
CA ILE A 257 17.18 -6.05 14.51
C ILE A 257 17.44 -7.35 13.73
N PRO A 258 16.62 -8.39 13.91
CA PRO A 258 16.48 -9.43 12.90
C PRO A 258 15.79 -8.88 11.64
N ASP A 259 15.70 -9.72 10.60
CA ASP A 259 14.92 -9.38 9.39
C ASP A 259 13.45 -9.11 9.76
N GLN A 260 12.90 -7.97 9.30
CA GLN A 260 11.50 -7.54 9.54
C GLN A 260 11.13 -7.47 11.02
N THR A 261 11.58 -6.41 11.69
CA THR A 261 11.36 -6.20 13.12
C THR A 261 10.34 -5.09 13.39
N ARG A 262 9.47 -5.30 14.38
CA ARG A 262 8.65 -4.25 14.99
C ARG A 262 9.40 -3.70 16.22
N ILE A 263 9.59 -2.39 16.26
CA ILE A 263 10.14 -1.68 17.39
C ILE A 263 9.03 -0.85 18.02
N ILE A 264 8.77 -1.08 19.30
CA ILE A 264 7.87 -0.26 20.11
C ILE A 264 8.73 0.80 20.80
N VAL A 265 8.47 2.06 20.48
CA VAL A 265 9.17 3.22 21.03
C VAL A 265 8.29 3.83 22.12
N HIS A 266 8.81 3.86 23.33
CA HIS A 266 8.16 4.50 24.47
C HIS A 266 8.54 5.98 24.54
N GLU A 267 7.66 6.80 25.11
CA GLU A 267 7.92 8.22 25.37
C GLU A 267 9.13 8.38 26.29
N HIS A 268 10.03 9.28 25.92
CA HIS A 268 11.14 9.71 26.75
C HIS A 268 10.77 11.04 27.42
N GLY A 269 11.33 11.34 28.60
CA GLY A 269 11.04 12.61 29.28
C GLY A 269 11.35 13.87 28.44
N ASP A 270 12.24 13.74 27.45
CA ASP A 270 12.57 14.70 26.40
C ASP A 270 12.44 14.01 25.01
N SER A 271 13.17 14.45 23.98
CA SER A 271 13.26 13.79 22.67
C SER A 271 14.37 12.73 22.63
N TYR A 272 14.24 11.76 21.71
CA TYR A 272 15.35 10.92 21.30
C TYR A 272 16.23 11.71 20.31
N GLU A 273 17.29 12.33 20.83
CA GLU A 273 18.28 13.07 20.05
C GLU A 273 19.20 12.11 19.27
N GLU A 274 18.80 11.72 18.06
CA GLU A 274 19.58 10.84 17.20
C GLU A 274 19.29 11.02 15.70
N SER A 275 20.26 10.61 14.87
CA SER A 275 20.11 10.54 13.42
C SER A 275 20.28 9.10 12.97
N VAL A 276 19.18 8.47 12.57
CA VAL A 276 19.17 7.04 12.21
C VAL A 276 19.05 6.79 10.72
N GLU A 277 19.70 5.74 10.24
CA GLU A 277 19.59 5.25 8.86
C GLU A 277 18.83 3.93 8.81
N ILE A 278 17.75 3.90 8.04
CA ILE A 278 16.96 2.70 7.78
C ILE A 278 17.46 2.05 6.49
N THR A 279 18.07 0.87 6.62
CA THR A 279 18.63 0.07 5.50
C THR A 279 17.94 -1.27 5.32
N THR A 280 17.01 -1.62 6.21
CA THR A 280 16.26 -2.87 6.20
C THR A 280 14.76 -2.57 6.39
N THR A 281 13.95 -3.61 6.51
CA THR A 281 12.51 -3.48 6.77
C THR A 281 12.25 -3.38 8.28
N VAL A 282 11.70 -2.27 8.74
CA VAL A 282 11.40 -2.01 10.15
C VAL A 282 10.02 -1.35 10.31
N ALA A 283 9.31 -1.71 11.38
CA ALA A 283 8.09 -1.05 11.81
C ALA A 283 8.34 -0.31 13.14
N LEU A 284 8.20 1.02 13.18
CA LEU A 284 8.39 1.87 14.36
C LEU A 284 7.05 2.34 14.91
N PHE A 285 6.65 1.85 16.08
CA PHE A 285 5.33 2.12 16.65
C PHE A 285 5.50 2.82 17.98
N ALA A 286 4.73 3.87 18.22
CA ALA A 286 4.58 4.39 19.57
C ALA A 286 3.97 3.31 20.49
N ALA A 287 4.38 3.31 21.75
CA ALA A 287 3.69 2.55 22.79
C ALA A 287 2.26 3.09 23.00
N ASP A 288 1.39 2.25 23.54
CA ASP A 288 -0.04 2.55 23.65
C ASP A 288 -0.30 3.82 24.49
N GLY A 289 -0.86 4.84 23.86
CA GLY A 289 -1.21 6.11 24.51
C GLY A 289 -0.04 7.09 24.67
N GLU A 290 1.11 6.77 24.10
CA GLU A 290 2.33 7.58 24.12
C GLU A 290 2.57 8.26 22.76
N ARG A 291 3.41 9.30 22.75
CA ARG A 291 3.83 10.02 21.53
C ARG A 291 5.34 10.32 21.62
N PRO A 292 6.21 9.31 21.40
CA PRO A 292 7.65 9.51 21.41
C PRO A 292 8.06 10.48 20.30
N VAL A 293 9.04 11.33 20.60
CA VAL A 293 9.59 12.32 19.66
C VAL A 293 11.01 11.93 19.30
N LEU A 294 11.32 11.82 18.00
CA LEU A 294 12.68 11.69 17.49
C LEU A 294 13.14 13.05 16.95
N GLU A 295 14.31 13.49 17.39
CA GLU A 295 14.93 14.76 17.04
C GLU A 295 16.31 14.52 16.41
N GLY A 296 16.55 15.07 15.21
CA GLY A 296 17.84 14.94 14.54
C GLY A 296 18.94 15.75 15.22
N VAL A 297 20.18 15.24 15.20
CA VAL A 297 21.33 15.85 15.88
C VAL A 297 22.34 16.44 14.89
N ASP A 298 23.06 17.47 15.31
CA ASP A 298 24.12 18.12 14.53
C ASP A 298 23.68 18.61 13.12
N GLY A 299 22.40 19.00 12.98
CA GLY A 299 21.79 19.40 11.70
C GLY A 299 21.50 18.21 10.75
N GLY A 300 21.71 16.98 11.22
CA GLY A 300 21.30 15.76 10.52
C GLY A 300 19.79 15.52 10.67
N PRO A 301 19.20 14.71 9.78
CA PRO A 301 17.79 14.37 9.91
C PRO A 301 17.55 13.40 11.07
N ALA A 302 16.33 13.39 11.63
CA ALA A 302 15.97 12.37 12.61
C ALA A 302 16.02 10.97 11.98
N ILE A 303 15.42 10.81 10.80
CA ILE A 303 15.44 9.54 10.04
C ILE A 303 15.88 9.76 8.59
N THR A 304 16.76 8.89 8.09
CA THR A 304 17.02 8.70 6.65
C THR A 304 16.66 7.29 6.22
N VAL A 305 15.79 7.13 5.21
CA VAL A 305 15.47 5.83 4.61
C VAL A 305 16.24 5.66 3.31
N LEU A 306 17.15 4.69 3.28
CA LEU A 306 18.02 4.41 2.14
C LEU A 306 17.37 3.40 1.16
N ALA A 307 17.99 3.19 -0.01
CA ALA A 307 17.44 2.41 -1.12
C ALA A 307 16.87 1.02 -0.77
N ASP A 308 17.51 0.29 0.13
CA ASP A 308 17.07 -1.04 0.58
C ASP A 308 16.14 -0.98 1.82
N GLY A 309 16.01 0.21 2.41
CA GLY A 309 15.22 0.49 3.60
C GLY A 309 13.72 0.55 3.33
N ARG A 310 12.95 -0.03 4.25
CA ARG A 310 11.48 0.10 4.30
C ARG A 310 11.06 0.45 5.72
N LEU A 311 10.47 1.62 5.89
CA LEU A 311 10.01 2.12 7.17
C LEU A 311 8.47 2.12 7.22
N PHE A 312 7.90 1.48 8.24
CA PHE A 312 6.49 1.63 8.59
C PHE A 312 6.41 2.31 9.95
N ALA A 313 6.01 3.56 10.03
CA ALA A 313 5.94 4.30 11.29
C ALA A 313 4.49 4.59 11.67
N ARG A 314 4.10 4.34 12.92
CA ARG A 314 2.79 4.70 13.45
C ARG A 314 2.91 5.44 14.78
N GLY A 315 2.41 6.68 14.83
CA GLY A 315 2.35 7.49 16.05
C GLY A 315 3.69 7.97 16.61
N VAL A 316 4.80 7.80 15.88
CA VAL A 316 6.14 8.29 16.27
C VAL A 316 6.38 9.64 15.62
N ASP A 317 6.58 10.67 16.44
CA ASP A 317 6.73 12.04 15.96
C ASP A 317 8.21 12.33 15.58
N LEU A 318 8.42 13.05 14.49
CA LEU A 318 9.73 13.51 14.00
C LEU A 318 9.76 15.04 14.08
N ALA A 319 10.32 15.57 15.17
CA ALA A 319 10.13 16.98 15.47
C ALA A 319 11.36 17.66 16.06
N GLU A 320 11.30 19.00 16.01
CA GLU A 320 12.23 19.92 16.68
C GLU A 320 13.69 19.85 16.18
N THR A 321 13.96 19.16 15.07
CA THR A 321 15.31 19.06 14.50
C THR A 321 15.87 20.45 14.19
N GLY A 322 16.97 20.80 14.85
CA GLY A 322 17.65 22.10 14.74
C GLY A 322 18.64 22.20 13.58
N ASP A 323 19.35 23.34 13.51
CA ASP A 323 20.50 23.59 12.62
C ASP A 323 20.24 23.28 11.13
N ASP A 324 19.11 23.76 10.60
CA ASP A 324 18.63 23.49 9.23
C ASP A 324 18.43 21.98 8.92
N GLY A 325 18.30 21.14 9.95
CA GLY A 325 18.02 19.71 9.81
C GLY A 325 16.56 19.42 9.48
N VAL A 326 16.34 18.29 8.80
CA VAL A 326 15.04 17.85 8.27
C VAL A 326 14.47 16.75 9.16
N GLY A 327 13.15 16.62 9.29
CA GLY A 327 12.58 15.49 10.05
C GLY A 327 12.88 14.13 9.39
N LEU A 328 12.51 13.98 8.12
CA LEU A 328 12.63 12.73 7.36
C LEU A 328 13.31 12.95 6.00
N ILE A 329 14.28 12.10 5.67
CA ILE A 329 14.85 11.99 4.32
C ILE A 329 14.53 10.62 3.73
N ILE A 330 14.10 10.58 2.48
CA ILE A 330 13.94 9.36 1.69
C ILE A 330 14.90 9.44 0.50
N SER A 331 15.85 8.51 0.45
CA SER A 331 16.88 8.40 -0.59
C SER A 331 16.76 7.04 -1.26
N ASP A 332 15.87 6.96 -2.25
CA ASP A 332 15.49 5.75 -2.99
C ASP A 332 14.75 4.66 -2.18
N GLY A 333 14.54 4.86 -0.88
CA GLY A 333 13.85 3.93 0.03
C GLY A 333 12.32 4.00 -0.02
N GLN A 334 11.65 3.35 0.93
CA GLN A 334 10.18 3.37 1.02
C GLN A 334 9.72 3.66 2.45
N ALA A 335 8.77 4.56 2.63
CA ALA A 335 8.23 4.92 3.94
C ALA A 335 6.70 5.03 3.93
N TRP A 336 6.08 4.45 4.95
CA TRP A 336 4.66 4.58 5.31
C TRP A 336 4.60 5.20 6.69
N ILE A 337 4.03 6.40 6.78
CA ILE A 337 3.94 7.14 8.04
C ILE A 337 2.46 7.35 8.33
N GLU A 338 2.00 6.82 9.47
CA GLU A 338 0.61 6.81 9.88
C GLU A 338 0.43 7.52 11.23
N GLY A 339 -0.52 8.45 11.31
CA GLY A 339 -0.91 9.05 12.60
C GLY A 339 0.21 9.79 13.34
N ALA A 340 1.23 10.26 12.61
CA ALA A 340 2.43 10.88 13.18
C ALA A 340 2.49 12.38 12.88
N ARG A 341 3.39 13.08 13.58
CA ARG A 341 3.72 14.48 13.34
C ARG A 341 5.15 14.59 12.82
N VAL A 342 5.34 15.20 11.66
CA VAL A 342 6.66 15.57 11.15
C VAL A 342 6.74 17.09 11.14
N THR A 343 7.11 17.67 12.29
CA THR A 343 6.82 19.09 12.56
C THR A 343 7.95 19.86 13.21
N ASN A 344 8.00 21.17 13.00
CA ASN A 344 8.97 22.09 13.64
C ASN A 344 10.46 21.77 13.37
N ASN A 345 10.77 21.16 12.23
CA ASN A 345 12.13 20.89 11.80
C ASN A 345 12.66 22.10 10.99
N GLN A 346 13.84 22.63 11.33
CA GLN A 346 14.32 23.92 10.77
C GLN A 346 14.62 23.88 9.27
N GLY A 347 15.02 22.73 8.73
CA GLY A 347 15.32 22.52 7.31
C GLY A 347 14.16 22.01 6.47
N GLY A 348 12.93 22.03 7.02
CA GLY A 348 11.75 21.43 6.42
C GLY A 348 11.39 20.08 7.06
N ALA A 349 10.19 19.59 6.79
CA ALA A 349 9.69 18.36 7.41
C ALA A 349 10.23 17.12 6.69
N ILE A 350 10.12 17.08 5.35
CA ILE A 350 10.41 15.89 4.55
C ILE A 350 11.18 16.29 3.29
N ARG A 351 12.26 15.58 2.98
CA ARG A 351 12.96 15.66 1.69
C ARG A 351 13.04 14.30 1.01
N MET A 352 12.74 14.25 -0.27
CA MET A 352 12.75 13.01 -1.05
C MET A 352 13.61 13.13 -2.31
N ASN A 353 14.52 12.17 -2.50
CA ASN A 353 15.32 11.99 -3.71
C ASN A 353 15.21 10.52 -4.15
N GLY A 354 14.09 10.20 -4.78
CA GLY A 354 13.72 8.85 -5.21
C GLY A 354 12.93 8.10 -4.16
N GLY A 355 12.41 6.93 -4.54
CA GLY A 355 11.68 6.05 -3.64
C GLY A 355 10.18 6.31 -3.57
N MET A 356 9.56 5.93 -2.45
CA MET A 356 8.12 6.08 -2.22
C MET A 356 7.81 6.56 -0.79
N LEU A 357 6.83 7.46 -0.68
CA LEU A 357 6.28 7.95 0.57
C LEU A 357 4.76 7.84 0.59
N GLN A 358 4.22 7.21 1.63
CA GLN A 358 2.81 7.30 2.01
C GLN A 358 2.68 8.03 3.36
N LEU A 359 1.88 9.10 3.38
CA LEU A 359 1.46 9.77 4.60
C LEU A 359 -0.04 9.57 4.78
N GLU A 360 -0.43 9.05 5.94
CA GLU A 360 -1.82 8.83 6.31
C GLU A 360 -2.11 9.41 7.68
N ASN A 361 -3.14 10.26 7.81
CA ASN A 361 -3.48 10.91 9.09
C ASN A 361 -2.30 11.64 9.75
N CYS A 362 -1.45 12.31 8.96
CA CYS A 362 -0.27 12.98 9.48
C CYS A 362 -0.44 14.49 9.59
N PHE A 363 0.24 15.08 10.58
CA PHE A 363 0.53 16.51 10.62
C PHE A 363 1.94 16.75 10.10
N VAL A 364 2.10 17.64 9.13
CA VAL A 364 3.38 17.90 8.50
C VAL A 364 3.62 19.40 8.37
N GLY A 365 4.72 19.89 8.92
CA GLY A 365 5.13 21.29 8.81
C GLY A 365 5.25 22.02 10.14
N GLY A 366 4.90 23.30 10.16
CA GLY A 366 5.26 24.17 11.29
C GLY A 366 6.76 24.47 11.33
N GLY A 367 7.18 25.24 12.33
CA GLY A 367 8.57 25.68 12.50
C GLY A 367 8.87 27.05 11.91
N ALA A 368 9.90 27.69 12.47
CA ALA A 368 10.40 29.00 12.04
C ALA A 368 11.52 28.89 10.96
N GLY A 369 11.68 27.72 10.35
CA GLY A 369 12.61 27.49 9.24
C GLY A 369 12.22 28.26 7.98
N ALA A 370 13.16 28.39 7.04
CA ALA A 370 12.99 29.12 5.78
C ALA A 370 12.75 28.21 4.56
N ASP A 371 12.70 26.89 4.77
CA ASP A 371 12.66 25.90 3.69
C ASP A 371 11.24 25.39 3.43
N ASP A 372 11.04 24.80 2.26
CA ASP A 372 9.81 24.12 1.89
C ASP A 372 9.54 22.92 2.82
N ILE A 373 8.27 22.69 3.16
CA ILE A 373 7.89 21.67 4.15
C ILE A 373 8.10 20.26 3.61
N ILE A 374 7.60 19.98 2.40
CA ILE A 374 7.85 18.74 1.67
C ILE A 374 8.52 19.10 0.35
N ASP A 375 9.77 18.66 0.19
CA ASP A 375 10.60 18.90 -1.01
C ASP A 375 10.90 17.58 -1.73
N ILE A 376 10.36 17.43 -2.94
CA ILE A 376 10.44 16.21 -3.74
C ILE A 376 11.28 16.45 -5.01
N GLU A 377 12.52 15.97 -4.99
CA GLU A 377 13.39 16.00 -6.17
C GLU A 377 12.97 14.93 -7.19
N SER A 378 12.66 13.72 -6.72
CA SER A 378 12.13 12.61 -7.52
C SER A 378 11.45 11.57 -6.63
N GLY A 379 10.59 10.71 -7.20
CA GLY A 379 9.91 9.61 -6.50
C GLY A 379 8.38 9.71 -6.54
N GLU A 380 7.72 8.88 -5.73
CA GLU A 380 6.26 8.78 -5.64
C GLU A 380 5.76 9.15 -4.25
N VAL A 381 4.79 10.06 -4.15
CA VAL A 381 4.15 10.48 -2.89
C VAL A 381 2.64 10.30 -2.94
N SER A 382 2.09 9.71 -1.88
CA SER A 382 0.65 9.63 -1.64
C SER A 382 0.31 10.24 -0.28
N LEU A 383 -0.55 11.24 -0.29
CA LEU A 383 -1.04 11.95 0.88
C LEU A 383 -2.53 11.67 1.06
N ILE A 384 -2.91 11.01 2.15
CA ILE A 384 -4.28 10.64 2.46
C ILE A 384 -4.65 11.16 3.84
N TYR A 385 -5.75 11.91 3.95
CA TYR A 385 -6.19 12.51 5.21
C TYR A 385 -5.04 13.17 5.99
N SER A 386 -4.17 13.93 5.33
CA SER A 386 -3.04 14.57 6.00
C SER A 386 -3.22 16.08 6.00
N THR A 387 -2.69 16.76 7.02
CA THR A 387 -2.68 18.23 7.10
C THR A 387 -1.25 18.72 6.97
N ILE A 388 -0.99 19.52 5.94
CA ILE A 388 0.32 20.07 5.62
C ILE A 388 0.23 21.59 5.71
N GLY A 389 1.04 22.18 6.59
CA GLY A 389 1.04 23.62 6.83
C GLY A 389 2.44 24.22 6.75
N ALA A 390 2.65 25.13 5.80
CA ALA A 390 3.89 25.89 5.69
C ALA A 390 3.92 27.07 6.65
N GLY A 391 5.11 27.32 7.21
CA GLY A 391 5.38 28.42 8.12
C GLY A 391 5.26 29.79 7.45
N ASN A 392 5.45 30.85 8.23
CA ASN A 392 5.30 32.24 7.77
C ASN A 392 6.59 32.88 7.22
N ASN A 393 7.62 32.09 6.94
CA ASN A 393 8.94 32.57 6.57
C ASN A 393 9.25 32.35 5.08
N ASN A 394 9.91 33.36 4.48
CA ASN A 394 10.75 33.26 3.28
C ASN A 394 10.25 32.37 2.11
N ASP A 395 9.01 32.56 1.66
CA ASP A 395 8.46 31.84 0.50
C ASP A 395 8.39 30.30 0.68
N SER A 396 8.37 29.81 1.92
CA SER A 396 8.23 28.39 2.28
C SER A 396 6.87 27.82 1.85
N ARG A 397 6.90 26.87 0.92
CA ARG A 397 5.68 26.19 0.45
C ARG A 397 5.42 24.92 1.23
N ALA A 398 4.16 24.51 1.26
CA ALA A 398 3.76 23.27 1.90
C ALA A 398 4.27 22.05 1.11
N LEU A 399 4.28 22.17 -0.23
CA LEU A 399 4.70 21.11 -1.12
C LEU A 399 5.38 21.65 -2.37
N VAL A 400 6.59 21.16 -2.63
CA VAL A 400 7.35 21.43 -3.85
C VAL A 400 7.76 20.11 -4.49
N CYS A 401 7.63 20.01 -5.81
CA CYS A 401 8.07 18.83 -6.54
C CYS A 401 8.63 19.16 -7.93
N THR A 402 9.40 18.24 -8.48
CA THR A 402 9.78 18.26 -9.90
C THR A 402 8.73 17.58 -10.78
N ALA A 403 8.71 17.91 -12.07
CA ALA A 403 7.76 17.34 -13.04
C ALA A 403 7.92 15.83 -13.29
N GLU A 404 9.01 15.21 -12.81
CA GLU A 404 9.25 13.77 -12.90
C GLU A 404 8.69 13.00 -11.70
N SER A 405 8.20 13.71 -10.68
CA SER A 405 7.65 13.11 -9.46
C SER A 405 6.16 12.81 -9.61
N GLY A 406 5.73 11.64 -9.16
CA GLY A 406 4.32 11.30 -9.05
C GLY A 406 3.79 11.71 -7.68
N VAL A 407 2.79 12.58 -7.65
CA VAL A 407 2.20 13.06 -6.40
C VAL A 407 0.69 12.93 -6.46
N THR A 408 0.12 12.23 -5.48
CA THR A 408 -1.32 12.07 -5.32
C THR A 408 -1.73 12.59 -3.95
N ILE A 409 -2.78 13.42 -3.92
CA ILE A 409 -3.26 14.06 -2.72
C ILE A 409 -4.76 13.84 -2.63
N ARG A 410 -5.21 13.27 -1.52
CA ARG A 410 -6.62 12.98 -1.30
C ARG A 410 -7.06 13.27 0.11
N ASN A 411 -8.28 13.79 0.26
CA ASN A 411 -8.91 14.02 1.56
C ASN A 411 -8.06 14.87 2.52
N SER A 412 -7.19 15.74 2.00
CA SER A 412 -6.12 16.39 2.77
C SER A 412 -6.30 17.91 2.82
N ILE A 413 -5.62 18.58 3.76
CA ILE A 413 -5.52 20.04 3.82
C ILE A 413 -4.08 20.44 3.51
N ILE A 414 -3.90 21.39 2.59
CA ILE A 414 -2.60 21.93 2.21
C ILE A 414 -2.69 23.44 2.24
N VAL A 415 -1.89 24.07 3.10
CA VAL A 415 -1.90 25.51 3.34
C VAL A 415 -0.50 26.05 3.65
N ALA A 416 -0.30 27.35 3.49
CA ALA A 416 0.91 28.11 3.77
C ALA A 416 0.54 29.47 4.41
N LEU A 417 1.31 29.94 5.39
CA LEU A 417 1.02 31.20 6.08
C LEU A 417 1.44 32.46 5.29
N HIS A 418 1.67 32.36 3.97
CA HIS A 418 2.27 33.42 3.16
C HIS A 418 1.54 33.60 1.80
N ASP A 419 1.84 34.69 1.08
CA ASP A 419 1.16 35.04 -0.17
C ASP A 419 1.57 34.18 -1.40
N GLU A 420 2.66 33.41 -1.32
CA GLU A 420 3.06 32.50 -2.40
C GLU A 420 2.17 31.24 -2.43
N PRO A 421 1.99 30.58 -3.59
CA PRO A 421 1.20 29.35 -3.65
C PRO A 421 1.76 28.28 -2.72
N GLU A 422 0.88 27.66 -1.95
CA GLU A 422 1.14 26.59 -1.00
C GLU A 422 1.68 25.32 -1.70
N ILE A 423 1.34 25.13 -2.97
CA ILE A 423 1.80 24.01 -3.80
C ILE A 423 2.55 24.53 -5.03
N ALA A 424 3.82 24.14 -5.17
CA ALA A 424 4.59 24.26 -6.40
C ALA A 424 4.91 22.86 -6.95
N CYS A 425 3.86 22.18 -7.41
CA CYS A 425 3.94 20.82 -7.93
C CYS A 425 2.90 20.62 -9.04
N ASP A 426 3.27 20.96 -10.28
CA ASP A 426 2.36 20.89 -11.43
C ASP A 426 1.89 19.47 -11.76
N SER A 427 2.61 18.43 -11.30
CA SER A 427 2.27 17.02 -11.50
C SER A 427 1.32 16.45 -10.43
N ALA A 428 0.97 17.21 -9.39
CA ALA A 428 0.11 16.74 -8.32
C ALA A 428 -1.33 16.49 -8.81
N ASP A 429 -1.84 15.28 -8.58
CA ASP A 429 -3.26 14.96 -8.70
C ASP A 429 -3.94 15.16 -7.34
N ILE A 430 -4.83 16.17 -7.27
CA ILE A 430 -5.45 16.62 -6.02
C ILE A 430 -6.95 16.38 -6.09
N VAL A 431 -7.47 15.56 -5.18
CA VAL A 431 -8.86 15.12 -5.17
C VAL A 431 -9.44 15.26 -3.76
N ASP A 432 -10.70 15.71 -3.64
CA ASP A 432 -11.42 15.77 -2.36
C ASP A 432 -10.62 16.48 -1.23
N SER A 433 -9.81 17.49 -1.57
CA SER A 433 -8.84 18.14 -0.68
C SER A 433 -9.03 19.65 -0.63
N VAL A 434 -8.56 20.27 0.45
CA VAL A 434 -8.60 21.73 0.68
C VAL A 434 -7.24 22.33 0.35
N THR A 435 -7.25 23.36 -0.50
CA THR A 435 -6.08 24.16 -0.86
C THR A 435 -6.47 25.64 -0.93
N GLU A 436 -5.51 26.55 -0.87
CA GLU A 436 -5.72 28.01 -0.97
C GLU A 436 -5.97 28.49 -2.40
N ALA A 437 -5.79 27.62 -3.38
CA ALA A 437 -6.26 27.86 -4.75
C ALA A 437 -7.79 28.11 -4.82
N ASP A 438 -8.56 27.63 -3.83
CA ASP A 438 -9.96 28.03 -3.66
C ASP A 438 -10.03 29.42 -2.99
N PRO A 439 -10.61 30.45 -3.64
CA PRO A 439 -10.69 31.80 -3.10
C PRO A 439 -11.53 31.92 -1.81
N GLU A 440 -12.34 30.91 -1.46
CA GLU A 440 -13.05 30.85 -0.19
C GLU A 440 -12.20 30.26 0.96
N MET A 441 -11.07 29.64 0.63
CA MET A 441 -10.18 28.91 1.53
C MET A 441 -8.83 29.60 1.69
N ASN A 442 -8.83 30.92 1.93
CA ASN A 442 -7.59 31.66 2.18
C ASN A 442 -7.07 31.38 3.60
N PHE A 443 -5.85 30.85 3.71
CA PHE A 443 -5.15 30.69 4.97
C PHE A 443 -4.05 31.75 5.08
N ASP A 444 -4.10 32.60 6.11
CA ASP A 444 -3.10 33.65 6.32
C ASP A 444 -2.65 33.71 7.78
N ASN A 445 -1.72 34.61 8.10
CA ASN A 445 -1.20 34.77 9.47
C ASN A 445 -2.25 35.15 10.54
N ASN A 446 -3.48 35.49 10.15
CA ASN A 446 -4.61 35.72 11.04
C ASN A 446 -5.64 34.58 11.00
N SER A 447 -5.45 33.57 10.16
CA SER A 447 -6.29 32.39 10.13
C SER A 447 -6.07 31.58 11.41
N LEU A 448 -7.15 31.38 12.14
CA LEU A 448 -7.19 30.61 13.38
C LEU A 448 -7.81 29.24 13.14
N TRP A 449 -7.56 28.63 11.98
CA TRP A 449 -8.20 27.35 11.65
C TRP A 449 -7.72 26.23 12.56
N PHE A 450 -6.48 26.33 13.03
CA PHE A 450 -5.81 25.34 13.86
C PHE A 450 -5.49 25.88 15.24
N LEU A 451 -5.33 24.99 16.21
CA LEU A 451 -5.00 25.34 17.59
C LEU A 451 -3.63 26.03 17.71
N ASP A 452 -2.59 25.50 17.03
CA ASP A 452 -1.24 26.11 17.05
C ASP A 452 -0.40 25.73 15.82
N ALA A 453 -0.83 26.20 14.64
CA ALA A 453 -0.14 25.93 13.37
C ALA A 453 1.34 26.35 13.35
N SER A 454 1.71 27.39 14.11
CA SER A 454 3.10 27.88 14.17
C SER A 454 4.04 26.88 14.82
N ASN A 455 3.53 26.06 15.73
CA ASN A 455 4.25 24.99 16.41
C ASN A 455 3.83 23.59 15.89
N GLY A 456 3.29 23.51 14.67
CA GLY A 456 2.97 22.24 14.02
C GLY A 456 1.74 21.50 14.57
N ASP A 457 0.96 22.13 15.46
CA ASP A 457 -0.34 21.59 15.89
C ASP A 457 -1.43 22.03 14.92
N PHE A 458 -1.76 21.13 13.99
CA PHE A 458 -2.79 21.32 12.98
C PHE A 458 -4.15 20.72 13.38
N SER A 459 -4.40 20.53 14.67
CA SER A 459 -5.74 20.19 15.16
C SER A 459 -6.69 21.35 14.89
N LEU A 460 -7.89 21.08 14.39
CA LEU A 460 -8.86 22.10 13.99
C LEU A 460 -9.46 22.80 15.21
N ASP A 461 -9.52 24.14 15.18
CA ASP A 461 -10.27 24.92 16.16
C ASP A 461 -11.75 25.00 15.76
N ALA A 462 -12.60 24.32 16.53
CA ALA A 462 -14.04 24.27 16.35
C ALA A 462 -14.75 25.63 16.25
N ALA A 463 -14.14 26.71 16.74
CA ALA A 463 -14.73 28.04 16.71
C ALA A 463 -14.46 28.80 15.39
N THR A 464 -13.45 28.38 14.62
CA THR A 464 -12.83 29.26 13.62
C THR A 464 -12.44 28.57 12.31
N TYR A 465 -12.44 27.24 12.23
CA TYR A 465 -12.24 26.54 10.97
C TYR A 465 -13.36 26.83 9.94
N PRO A 466 -13.09 26.84 8.62
CA PRO A 466 -14.12 26.98 7.60
C PRO A 466 -15.03 25.76 7.51
N ASP A 467 -16.35 25.98 7.45
CA ASP A 467 -17.37 24.92 7.35
C ASP A 467 -17.12 23.96 6.18
N GLN A 468 -16.53 24.46 5.07
CA GLN A 468 -16.19 23.69 3.87
C GLN A 468 -15.29 22.48 4.16
N ILE A 469 -14.42 22.55 5.18
CA ILE A 469 -13.52 21.44 5.55
C ILE A 469 -14.31 20.18 5.92
N SER A 470 -15.44 20.33 6.62
CA SER A 470 -16.21 19.23 7.22
C SER A 470 -16.96 18.30 6.24
N GLY A 471 -16.94 18.61 4.96
CA GLY A 471 -17.53 17.75 3.92
C GLY A 471 -16.75 17.76 2.61
N MET A 472 -15.49 18.20 2.65
CA MET A 472 -14.63 18.22 1.47
C MET A 472 -14.09 16.83 1.15
N ALA A 473 -13.73 16.06 2.18
CA ALA A 473 -13.23 14.70 1.98
C ALA A 473 -14.37 13.74 1.63
N ASN A 474 -14.02 12.68 0.92
CA ASN A 474 -14.91 11.60 0.58
C ASN A 474 -14.27 10.26 0.98
N TRP A 475 -14.86 9.59 1.96
CA TRP A 475 -14.32 8.34 2.51
C TRP A 475 -14.53 7.17 1.54
N ARG A 476 -13.52 6.31 1.41
CA ARG A 476 -13.50 5.13 0.53
C ARG A 476 -12.91 3.93 1.27
N THR A 477 -13.25 2.72 0.82
CA THR A 477 -12.69 1.49 1.37
C THR A 477 -11.17 1.49 1.25
N GLY A 478 -10.50 1.22 2.37
CA GLY A 478 -9.06 1.36 2.51
C GLY A 478 -8.62 2.66 3.18
N ASP A 479 -9.52 3.63 3.34
CA ASP A 479 -9.22 4.84 4.10
C ASP A 479 -9.13 4.56 5.61
N PRO A 480 -8.36 5.39 6.33
CA PRO A 480 -8.29 5.30 7.77
C PRO A 480 -9.65 5.38 8.44
N ARG A 481 -9.81 4.59 9.51
CA ARG A 481 -11.05 4.48 10.30
C ARG A 481 -11.10 5.44 11.48
N THR A 482 -9.98 6.03 11.84
CA THR A 482 -9.86 7.08 12.85
C THR A 482 -9.05 8.25 12.27
N ASP A 483 -9.08 9.39 12.92
CA ASP A 483 -8.17 10.50 12.65
C ASP A 483 -6.90 10.39 13.52
N ILE A 484 -6.05 11.42 13.49
CA ILE A 484 -4.79 11.48 14.25
C ILE A 484 -4.98 11.50 15.78
N ASP A 485 -6.18 11.84 16.26
CA ASP A 485 -6.54 11.92 17.68
C ASP A 485 -7.40 10.73 18.14
N GLY A 486 -7.65 9.77 17.24
CA GLY A 486 -8.43 8.55 17.51
C GLY A 486 -9.94 8.72 17.37
N ASN A 487 -10.43 9.87 16.89
CA ASN A 487 -11.85 10.06 16.60
C ASN A 487 -12.26 9.24 15.38
N LEU A 488 -13.41 8.56 15.48
CA LEU A 488 -13.89 7.68 14.41
C LEU A 488 -14.22 8.46 13.13
N ARG A 489 -13.77 7.94 11.99
CA ARG A 489 -14.17 8.34 10.64
C ARG A 489 -15.33 7.48 10.13
N PRO A 490 -16.04 7.91 9.08
CA PRO A 490 -17.01 7.05 8.39
C PRO A 490 -16.38 5.72 7.94
N THR A 491 -17.20 4.71 7.69
CA THR A 491 -16.75 3.38 7.23
C THR A 491 -17.52 2.89 6.00
N ALA A 492 -18.23 3.80 5.34
CA ALA A 492 -19.03 3.51 4.16
C ALA A 492 -18.56 4.37 2.98
N ASP A 493 -18.27 3.71 1.85
CA ASP A 493 -17.82 4.36 0.62
C ASP A 493 -18.73 5.50 0.17
N GLY A 494 -18.13 6.61 -0.27
CA GLY A 494 -18.85 7.76 -0.78
C GLY A 494 -19.41 8.67 0.32
N THR A 495 -19.09 8.42 1.60
CA THR A 495 -19.57 9.23 2.72
C THR A 495 -18.68 10.46 2.88
N PRO A 496 -19.24 11.69 2.85
CA PRO A 496 -18.48 12.90 3.13
C PRO A 496 -17.86 12.89 4.53
N ASP A 497 -16.64 13.42 4.66
CA ASP A 497 -15.90 13.55 5.92
C ASP A 497 -15.08 14.86 5.94
N PHE A 498 -14.36 15.08 7.05
CA PHE A 498 -13.40 16.18 7.18
C PHE A 498 -12.15 15.92 6.34
N ALA A 499 -11.76 16.90 5.52
CA ALA A 499 -10.42 16.91 4.94
C ALA A 499 -9.37 17.16 6.03
N GLY A 500 -8.18 16.59 5.85
CA GLY A 500 -7.06 16.70 6.78
C GLY A 500 -6.97 15.54 7.77
N ALA A 501 -5.92 15.57 8.59
CA ALA A 501 -5.60 14.51 9.56
C ALA A 501 -6.45 14.53 10.83
N ASP A 502 -7.17 15.61 11.08
CA ASP A 502 -8.00 15.79 12.26
C ASP A 502 -9.48 15.97 11.89
N ARG A 503 -10.36 15.54 12.79
CA ARG A 503 -11.77 15.91 12.80
C ARG A 503 -12.17 16.33 14.21
N LEU A 504 -13.15 17.22 14.29
CA LEU A 504 -13.70 17.59 15.58
C LEU A 504 -14.41 16.40 16.26
N PRO A 505 -14.29 16.26 17.60
CA PRO A 505 -14.88 15.19 18.37
C PRO A 505 -16.43 15.21 18.45
#